data_AF-A0A1W9PVF6-F1
#
_entry.id   AF-A0A1W9PVF6-F1
#
_cell.length_a   1.000
_cell.length_b   1.000
_cell.length_c   1.000
_cell.angle_alpha   90.00
_cell.angle_beta   90.00
_cell.angle_gamma   90.00
#
_symmetry.space_group_name_H-M   'P 1'
#
loop_
_entity.id
_entity.type
_entity.pdbx_description
1 polymer ?
#
loop_
_entity_poly.entity_id
_entity_poly.type
_entity_poly.pdbx_seq_one_letter_code
_entity_poly.pdbx_strand_id
1 'polypeptide(L)'
;MPFDPAKDKLLKQWRCDETGLIVSINQYADGQPKVQIGPRILKKQDGSDRAPVKAGRLSIEDLLWLYDIIDEVREELESLVRPE
;
A
#
# COMPACT_ATOMS: atom_id res chain seq x y z
N MET A 1 5.64 5.55 21.55
CA MET A 1 4.67 4.51 21.98
C MET A 1 4.89 3.28 21.11
N PRO A 2 4.72 2.06 21.64
CA PRO A 2 4.78 0.85 20.81
C PRO A 2 3.69 0.88 19.73
N PHE A 3 3.98 0.24 18.60
CA PHE A 3 3.02 0.04 17.52
C PHE A 3 1.84 -0.80 18.02
N ASP A 4 0.63 -0.33 17.78
CA ASP A 4 -0.62 -1.02 18.07
C ASP A 4 -1.30 -1.40 16.73
N PRO A 5 -1.31 -2.69 16.35
CA PRO A 5 -1.90 -3.13 15.09
C PRO A 5 -3.39 -2.77 14.96
N ALA A 6 -4.13 -2.66 16.07
CA ALA A 6 -5.55 -2.32 16.02
C ALA A 6 -5.81 -0.86 15.64
N LYS A 7 -4.78 -0.01 15.74
CA LYS A 7 -4.85 1.41 15.37
C LYS A 7 -4.42 1.67 13.94
N ASP A 8 -3.81 0.69 13.26
CA ASP A 8 -3.40 0.84 11.87
C ASP A 8 -4.55 0.45 10.93
N LYS A 9 -5.15 1.46 10.29
CA LYS A 9 -6.32 1.28 9.41
C LYS A 9 -5.87 1.34 7.97
N LEU A 10 -6.25 0.33 7.18
CA LEU A 10 -6.17 0.37 5.73
C LEU A 10 -7.35 1.20 5.19
N LEU A 11 -7.08 2.31 4.53
CA LEU A 11 -8.11 3.20 3.96
C LEU A 11 -8.44 2.83 2.51
N LYS A 12 -7.41 2.58 1.70
CA LYS A 12 -7.54 2.16 0.29
C LYS A 12 -6.35 1.30 -0.10
N GLN A 13 -6.55 0.38 -1.05
CA GLN A 13 -5.51 -0.51 -1.54
C GLN A 13 -5.71 -0.81 -3.02
N TRP A 14 -4.60 -0.79 -3.76
CA TRP A 14 -4.49 -1.28 -5.12
C TRP A 14 -3.52 -2.47 -5.16
N ARG A 15 -3.80 -3.42 -6.04
CA ARG A 15 -2.97 -4.60 -6.27
C ARG A 15 -2.68 -4.70 -7.76
N CYS A 16 -1.42 -4.82 -8.14
CA CYS A 16 -1.06 -5.27 -9.47
C CYS A 16 -1.27 -6.80 -9.53
N ASP A 17 -2.20 -7.26 -10.35
CA ASP A 17 -2.54 -8.69 -10.43
C ASP A 17 -1.42 -9.54 -11.03
N GLU A 18 -0.58 -8.94 -11.89
CA GLU A 18 0.55 -9.61 -12.54
C GLU A 18 1.76 -9.76 -11.61
N THR A 19 2.15 -8.68 -10.93
CA THR A 19 3.40 -8.67 -10.15
C THR A 19 3.18 -8.91 -8.66
N GLY A 20 1.95 -8.76 -8.17
CA GLY A 20 1.60 -8.83 -6.75
C GLY A 20 2.08 -7.62 -5.93
N LEU A 21 2.46 -6.52 -6.58
CA LEU A 21 2.75 -5.25 -5.89
C LEU A 21 1.47 -4.73 -5.21
N ILE A 22 1.62 -4.24 -3.98
CA ILE A 22 0.56 -3.60 -3.22
C ILE A 22 0.96 -2.15 -2.98
N VAL A 23 0.05 -1.25 -3.32
CA VAL A 23 0.09 0.16 -2.92
C VAL A 23 -1.13 0.40 -2.05
N SER A 24 -0.95 1.03 -0.91
CA SER A 24 -2.06 1.29 0.02
C SER A 24 -1.96 2.66 0.66
N ILE A 25 -3.09 3.18 1.11
CA ILE A 25 -3.18 4.31 2.03
C ILE A 25 -3.54 3.74 3.40
N ASN A 26 -2.72 4.03 4.39
CA ASN A 26 -2.89 3.60 5.77
C ASN A 26 -2.97 4.81 6.70
N GLN A 27 -3.73 4.69 7.78
CA GLN A 27 -3.85 5.72 8.80
C GLN A 27 -3.68 5.09 10.19
N TYR A 28 -2.68 5.57 10.93
CA TYR A 28 -2.46 5.12 12.30
C TYR A 28 -3.19 6.03 13.29
N ALA A 29 -4.13 5.45 14.04
CA ALA A 29 -5.03 6.16 14.94
C ALA A 29 -5.74 7.32 14.22
N ASP A 30 -5.71 8.52 14.81
CA ASP A 30 -6.25 9.74 14.22
C ASP A 30 -5.16 10.60 13.54
N GLY A 31 -3.99 9.99 13.26
CA GLY A 31 -2.89 10.66 12.59
C GLY A 31 -3.15 10.89 11.10
N GLN A 32 -2.20 11.52 10.41
CA GLN A 32 -2.31 11.75 8.97
C GLN A 32 -2.23 10.44 8.17
N PRO A 33 -3.09 10.24 7.16
CA PRO A 33 -2.96 9.14 6.20
C PRO A 33 -1.62 9.17 5.47
N LYS A 34 -1.07 7.99 5.15
CA LYS A 34 0.22 7.83 4.46
C LYS A 34 0.10 6.76 3.38
N VAL A 35 0.82 6.97 2.28
CA VAL A 35 1.01 5.95 1.24
C VAL A 35 2.07 4.94 1.69
N GLN A 36 1.76 3.66 1.53
CA GLN A 36 2.67 2.54 1.68
C GLN A 36 2.86 1.85 0.32
N ILE A 37 4.12 1.62 -0.06
CA ILE A 37 4.50 0.91 -1.29
C ILE A 37 5.26 -0.36 -0.89
N GLY A 38 4.66 -1.51 -1.18
CA GLY A 38 5.11 -2.83 -0.70
C GLY A 38 4.56 -3.16 0.71
N PRO A 39 4.75 -4.39 1.22
CA PRO A 39 5.55 -5.48 0.68
C PRO A 39 4.79 -6.38 -0.31
N ARG A 40 5.54 -7.16 -1.11
CA ARG A 40 4.97 -8.19 -1.99
C ARG A 40 4.33 -9.27 -1.11
N ILE A 41 3.00 -9.45 -1.17
CA ILE A 41 2.36 -10.64 -0.62
C ILE A 41 2.62 -11.78 -1.59
N LEU A 42 3.58 -12.65 -1.27
CA LEU A 42 3.80 -13.88 -2.03
C LEU A 42 2.61 -14.80 -1.79
N LYS A 43 1.91 -15.21 -2.86
CA LYS A 43 0.93 -16.30 -2.77
C LYS A 43 1.66 -17.63 -2.62
N LYS A 44 1.16 -18.51 -1.75
CA LYS A 44 1.57 -19.92 -1.72
C LYS A 44 0.97 -20.66 -2.92
N GLN A 45 1.49 -21.84 -3.25
CA GLN A 45 0.95 -22.69 -4.34
C GLN A 45 -0.53 -23.09 -4.13
N ASP A 46 -1.04 -22.99 -2.90
CA ASP A 46 -2.43 -23.24 -2.52
C ASP A 46 -3.35 -22.00 -2.64
N GLY A 47 -2.83 -20.85 -3.08
CA GLY A 47 -3.58 -19.61 -3.24
C GLY A 47 -3.71 -18.74 -1.98
N SER A 48 -3.23 -19.19 -0.82
CA SER A 48 -3.21 -18.42 0.43
C SER A 48 -2.05 -17.42 0.51
N ASP A 49 -2.26 -16.32 1.22
CA ASP A 49 -1.28 -15.24 1.36
C ASP A 49 -0.15 -15.62 2.36
N ARG A 50 1.12 -15.29 2.03
CA ARG A 50 2.30 -15.51 2.91
C ARG A 50 2.60 -14.26 3.75
N ALA A 51 3.26 -14.45 4.90
CA ALA A 51 3.62 -13.37 5.84
C ALA A 51 4.42 -12.24 5.15
N PRO A 52 4.25 -10.96 5.57
CA PRO A 52 4.89 -9.81 4.93
C PRO A 52 6.41 -9.91 5.03
N VAL A 53 7.11 -9.89 3.90
CA VAL A 53 8.59 -9.81 3.84
C VAL A 53 9.04 -8.36 3.68
N LYS A 54 10.27 -8.04 4.11
CA LYS A 54 10.92 -6.70 4.03
C LYS A 54 10.54 -5.92 2.75
N ALA A 55 10.38 -4.59 2.89
CA ALA A 55 10.02 -3.64 1.84
C ALA A 55 10.53 -4.07 0.46
N GLY A 56 9.60 -4.26 -0.47
CA GLY A 56 9.86 -4.85 -1.77
C GLY A 56 10.80 -3.99 -2.61
N ARG A 57 11.69 -4.65 -3.37
CA ARG A 57 12.36 -4.00 -4.50
C ARG A 57 11.37 -3.94 -5.66
N LEU A 58 11.20 -2.77 -6.25
CA LEU A 58 10.39 -2.60 -7.46
C LEU A 58 11.19 -3.09 -8.68
N SER A 59 10.57 -3.93 -9.51
CA SER A 59 11.03 -4.17 -10.89
C SER A 59 10.74 -2.95 -11.78
N ILE A 60 11.20 -2.97 -13.03
CA ILE A 60 10.90 -1.86 -13.96
C ILE A 60 9.41 -1.85 -14.33
N GLU A 61 8.79 -3.01 -14.45
CA GLU A 61 7.35 -3.17 -14.70
C GLU A 61 6.53 -2.63 -13.52
N ASP A 62 6.95 -2.94 -12.29
CA ASP A 62 6.35 -2.41 -11.06
C ASP A 62 6.46 -0.87 -11.00
N LEU A 63 7.59 -0.31 -11.43
CA LEU A 63 7.82 1.12 -11.45
C LEU A 63 6.99 1.82 -12.54
N LEU A 64 6.86 1.22 -13.72
CA LEU A 64 6.03 1.74 -14.80
C LEU A 64 4.55 1.75 -14.43
N TRP A 65 4.04 0.67 -13.85
CA TRP A 65 2.68 0.65 -13.32
C TRP A 65 2.48 1.68 -12.22
N LEU A 66 3.46 1.86 -11.33
CA LEU A 66 3.40 2.92 -10.31
C LEU A 66 3.26 4.30 -10.97
N TYR A 67 4.00 4.58 -12.05
CA TYR A 67 3.84 5.83 -12.80
C TYR A 67 2.45 5.99 -13.41
N ASP A 68 1.84 4.91 -13.90
CA ASP A 68 0.50 4.96 -14.51
C ASP A 68 -0.61 5.32 -13.51
N ILE A 69 -0.43 4.98 -12.22
CA ILE A 69 -1.43 5.22 -11.18
C ILE A 69 -1.07 6.37 -10.23
N ILE A 70 0.12 6.98 -10.35
CA ILE A 70 0.64 7.89 -9.33
C ILE A 70 -0.24 9.13 -9.12
N ASP A 71 -0.85 9.62 -10.19
CA ASP A 71 -1.73 10.78 -10.15
C ASP A 71 -3.05 10.44 -9.43
N GLU A 72 -3.65 9.28 -9.71
CA GLU A 72 -4.83 8.80 -8.98
C GLU A 72 -4.52 8.63 -7.48
N VAL A 73 -3.37 8.04 -7.16
CA VAL A 73 -2.94 7.87 -5.76
C VAL A 73 -2.78 9.22 -5.07
N ARG A 74 -2.22 10.23 -5.75
CA ARG A 74 -2.09 11.59 -5.22
C ARG A 74 -3.45 12.23 -5.01
N GLU A 75 -4.34 12.19 -5.99
CA GLU A 75 -5.68 12.79 -5.91
C GLU A 75 -6.49 12.20 -4.77
N GLU A 76 -6.46 10.88 -4.62
CA GLU A 76 -7.11 10.17 -3.52
C GLU A 76 -6.51 10.59 -2.16
N LEU A 77 -5.19 10.70 -2.07
CA LEU A 77 -4.54 11.17 -0.84
C LEU A 77 -4.97 12.61 -0.50
N GLU A 78 -4.96 13.52 -1.47
CA GLU A 78 -5.40 14.91 -1.30
C GLU A 78 -6.87 15.00 -0.87
N SER A 79 -7.74 14.13 -1.42
CA SER A 79 -9.17 14.10 -1.05
C SER A 79 -9.42 13.66 0.40
N LEU A 80 -8.50 12.86 0.96
CA LEU A 80 -8.60 12.32 2.32
C LEU A 80 -7.97 13.26 3.37
N VAL A 81 -7.02 14.10 2.96
CA VAL A 81 -6.43 15.13 3.82
C VAL A 81 -7.39 16.30 3.92
N ARG A 82 -8.05 16.45 5.08
CA ARG A 82 -8.89 17.62 5.33
C ARG A 82 -8.00 18.88 5.45
N PRO A 83 -8.41 20.03 4.88
CA PRO A 83 -7.73 21.29 5.12
C PRO A 83 -7.78 21.63 6.61
N GLU A 84 -6.69 22.21 7.14
CA GLU A 84 -6.60 22.71 8.52
C GLU A 84 -7.53 23.91 8.79
#